data_AF-A0A1Q4XMD9-F1
#
_entry.id   AF-A0A1Q4XMD9-F1
#
_cell.length_a   1.000
_cell.length_b   1.000
_cell.length_c   1.000
_cell.angle_alpha   90.00
_cell.angle_beta   90.00
_cell.angle_gamma   90.00
#
_symmetry.space_group_name_H-M   'P 1'
#
loop_
_entity.id
_entity.type
_entity.pdbx_description
1 polymer ?
#
loop_
_entity_poly.entity_id
_entity_poly.type
_entity_poly.pdbx_seq_one_letter_code
_entity_poly.pdbx_strand_id
1 'polypeptide(L)'
;MPSCPSGHRSTATDFCDVCGLRLQVRPPTPPPSHRHPTPPLSPARPPAPRRPPTATRGGPCPECGTSRAGRFCEECGFDFASRSGSLQRGHSGAGGAPAGPHWRAIVAADPAYYQYMVDQGMLDSTRISFPAGSAQRRVALTGDRVHIGRRSASRGFVPEIDLGGPGGDPAISHVHAVLIAKPGGAWALIDPGSTNGTTINGTVDPIAPNVEVPLHDSDRIYVGAWTVIILQKG
;
A
#
# COMPACT_ATOMS: atom_id res chain seq x y z
N MET A 1 34.04 -13.45 -16.48
CA MET A 1 33.29 -12.71 -15.44
C MET A 1 32.65 -11.51 -16.11
N PRO A 2 31.32 -11.38 -16.06
CA PRO A 2 30.66 -10.25 -16.69
C PRO A 2 31.05 -8.96 -15.96
N SER A 3 31.36 -7.93 -16.72
CA SER A 3 31.64 -6.60 -16.20
C SER A 3 30.33 -5.84 -16.02
N CYS A 4 30.08 -5.33 -14.82
CA CYS A 4 28.95 -4.48 -14.53
C CYS A 4 29.06 -3.15 -15.29
N PRO A 5 27.95 -2.55 -15.77
CA PRO A 5 27.97 -1.21 -16.39
C PRO A 5 28.59 -0.12 -15.52
N SER A 6 28.56 -0.29 -14.19
CA SER A 6 29.17 0.62 -13.21
C SER A 6 30.66 0.31 -12.92
N GLY A 7 31.28 -0.63 -13.63
CA GLY A 7 32.71 -0.93 -13.52
C GLY A 7 33.11 -2.01 -12.50
N HIS A 8 32.14 -2.65 -11.83
CA HIS A 8 32.41 -3.72 -10.86
C HIS A 8 32.68 -5.09 -11.51
N ARG A 9 33.50 -5.90 -10.84
CA ARG A 9 33.65 -7.33 -11.14
C ARG A 9 32.63 -8.12 -10.31
N SER A 10 31.88 -9.01 -10.96
CA SER A 10 30.89 -9.88 -10.33
C SER A 10 31.09 -11.33 -10.77
N THR A 11 30.79 -12.27 -9.88
CA THR A 11 30.81 -13.71 -10.13
C THR A 11 29.48 -14.23 -10.65
N ALA A 12 28.38 -13.54 -10.35
CA ALA A 12 27.05 -13.85 -10.87
C ALA A 12 26.91 -13.46 -12.36
N THR A 13 25.98 -14.12 -13.06
CA THR A 13 25.74 -13.95 -14.51
C THR A 13 24.58 -13.02 -14.85
N ASP A 14 23.66 -12.81 -13.90
CA ASP A 14 22.41 -12.09 -14.16
C ASP A 14 22.36 -10.71 -13.48
N PHE A 15 22.95 -10.58 -12.29
CA PHE A 15 22.98 -9.34 -11.50
C PHE A 15 24.34 -9.15 -10.83
N CYS A 16 24.76 -7.90 -10.65
CA CYS A 16 26.03 -7.59 -10.01
C CYS A 16 25.91 -7.72 -8.48
N ASP A 17 26.72 -8.60 -7.88
CA ASP A 17 26.74 -8.88 -6.44
C ASP A 17 27.08 -7.65 -5.56
N VAL A 18 27.71 -6.63 -6.14
CA VAL A 18 28.15 -5.41 -5.43
C VAL A 18 27.08 -4.32 -5.44
N CYS A 19 26.33 -4.17 -6.53
CA CYS A 19 25.45 -3.00 -6.74
C CYS A 19 24.04 -3.35 -7.21
N GLY A 20 23.72 -4.63 -7.44
CA GLY A 20 22.38 -5.11 -7.80
C GLY A 20 21.94 -4.83 -9.23
N LEU A 21 22.76 -4.18 -10.06
CA LEU A 21 22.42 -3.90 -11.46
C LEU A 21 22.48 -5.16 -12.34
N ARG A 22 21.56 -5.27 -13.31
CA ARG A 22 21.57 -6.38 -14.29
C ARG A 22 22.83 -6.34 -15.15
N LEU A 23 23.44 -7.51 -15.31
CA LEU A 23 24.59 -7.71 -16.18
C LEU A 23 24.06 -7.91 -17.62
N GLN A 24 24.58 -7.14 -18.57
CA GLN A 24 24.15 -7.19 -19.97
C GLN A 24 24.72 -8.44 -20.64
N VAL A 25 23.98 -9.55 -20.60
CA VAL A 25 24.31 -10.74 -21.39
C VAL A 25 23.74 -10.57 -22.79
N ARG A 26 24.63 -10.47 -23.77
CA ARG A 26 24.28 -10.45 -25.20
C ARG A 26 23.81 -11.87 -25.58
N PRO A 27 22.56 -12.07 -26.03
CA PRO A 27 22.09 -13.39 -26.42
C PRO A 27 22.89 -13.91 -27.64
N PRO A 28 23.14 -15.22 -27.74
CA PRO A 28 23.79 -15.80 -28.91
C PRO A 28 22.90 -15.69 -30.15
N THR A 29 23.52 -15.30 -31.26
CA THR A 29 22.90 -15.13 -32.58
C THR A 29 22.41 -16.48 -33.13
N PRO A 30 21.15 -16.62 -33.59
CA PRO A 30 20.71 -17.84 -34.27
C PRO A 30 21.32 -17.96 -35.69
N PRO A 31 21.59 -19.18 -36.19
CA PRO A 31 22.13 -19.39 -37.53
C PRO A 31 21.08 -19.15 -38.65
N PRO A 32 21.51 -18.84 -39.90
CA PRO A 32 20.62 -18.50 -40.99
C PRO A 32 19.92 -19.73 -41.61
N SER A 33 18.62 -19.60 -41.90
CA SER A 33 17.79 -20.63 -42.53
C SER A 33 17.82 -20.52 -44.06
N HIS A 34 18.20 -21.58 -44.76
CA HIS A 34 18.04 -21.71 -46.22
C HIS A 34 16.60 -22.07 -46.60
N ARG A 35 16.08 -21.42 -47.65
CA ARG A 35 14.79 -21.74 -48.32
C ARG A 35 15.03 -22.73 -49.47
N HIS A 36 14.18 -23.75 -49.61
CA HIS A 36 13.53 -24.15 -50.89
C HIS A 36 12.43 -25.25 -50.69
N PRO A 37 11.62 -25.63 -51.70
CA PRO A 37 10.16 -25.45 -51.71
C PRO A 37 9.29 -26.71 -51.42
N THR A 38 7.99 -26.45 -51.21
CA THR A 38 6.80 -27.32 -51.02
C THR A 38 6.35 -28.07 -52.30
N PRO A 39 5.27 -28.92 -52.31
CA PRO A 39 4.43 -29.60 -51.28
C PRO A 39 4.29 -31.13 -51.64
N PRO A 40 3.29 -31.97 -51.20
CA PRO A 40 2.10 -31.73 -50.38
C PRO A 40 1.84 -32.75 -49.25
N LEU A 41 0.92 -32.39 -48.35
CA LEU A 41 -0.22 -33.20 -47.87
C LEU A 41 -0.85 -32.47 -46.67
N SER A 42 -2.14 -32.18 -46.79
CA SER A 42 -2.96 -31.50 -45.79
C SER A 42 -2.96 -32.21 -44.44
N PRO A 43 -2.99 -31.45 -43.33
CA PRO A 43 -3.85 -31.83 -42.23
C PRO A 43 -4.72 -30.67 -41.72
N ALA A 44 -5.97 -31.04 -41.44
CA ALA A 44 -6.94 -30.48 -40.50
C ALA A 44 -6.98 -28.95 -40.27
N ARG A 45 -8.10 -28.39 -40.75
CA ARG A 45 -8.66 -27.08 -40.39
C ARG A 45 -8.61 -26.84 -38.87
N PRO A 46 -8.14 -25.67 -38.39
CA PRO A 46 -8.22 -25.33 -36.97
C PRO A 46 -9.69 -25.19 -36.54
N PRO A 47 -10.04 -25.61 -35.31
CA PRO A 47 -11.40 -25.45 -34.82
C PRO A 47 -11.75 -23.97 -34.71
N ALA A 48 -12.99 -23.64 -35.11
CA ALA A 48 -13.54 -22.31 -34.97
C ALA A 48 -13.42 -21.82 -33.51
N PRO A 49 -13.26 -20.50 -33.25
CA PRO A 49 -13.31 -19.97 -31.91
C PRO A 49 -14.62 -20.38 -31.25
N ARG A 50 -14.53 -21.10 -30.13
CA ARG A 50 -15.69 -21.44 -29.31
C ARG A 50 -16.35 -20.14 -28.90
N ARG A 51 -17.57 -19.93 -29.41
CA ARG A 51 -18.51 -18.96 -28.87
C ARG A 51 -18.64 -19.25 -27.36
N PRO A 52 -18.49 -18.27 -26.48
CA PRO A 52 -18.60 -18.52 -25.05
C PRO A 52 -19.99 -19.12 -24.77
N PRO A 53 -20.10 -20.07 -23.82
CA PRO A 53 -21.38 -20.64 -23.47
C PRO A 53 -22.32 -19.49 -23.10
N THR A 54 -23.52 -19.49 -23.70
CA THR A 54 -24.66 -18.74 -23.17
C THR A 54 -24.85 -19.20 -21.75
N ALA A 55 -24.33 -18.40 -20.82
CA ALA A 55 -24.36 -18.73 -19.42
C ALA A 55 -25.82 -18.85 -18.99
N THR A 56 -26.12 -19.92 -18.28
CA THR A 56 -27.40 -20.25 -17.67
C THR A 56 -28.04 -18.96 -17.11
N ARG A 57 -29.14 -18.54 -17.73
CA ARG A 57 -29.99 -17.47 -17.20
C ARG A 57 -30.69 -18.03 -15.95
N GLY A 58 -30.67 -17.26 -14.86
CA GLY A 58 -31.54 -17.50 -13.71
C GLY A 58 -30.85 -17.99 -12.43
N GLY A 59 -29.93 -17.21 -11.86
CA GLY A 59 -29.44 -17.40 -10.49
C GLY A 59 -29.06 -16.06 -9.84
N PRO A 60 -29.13 -15.94 -8.50
CA PRO A 60 -28.74 -14.72 -7.79
C PRO A 60 -27.22 -14.50 -7.87
N CYS A 61 -26.80 -13.23 -7.86
CA CYS A 61 -25.40 -12.83 -7.81
C CYS A 61 -24.76 -13.34 -6.51
N PRO A 62 -23.59 -14.01 -6.54
CA PRO A 62 -22.95 -14.50 -5.33
C PRO A 62 -22.40 -13.39 -4.42
N GLU A 63 -22.25 -12.16 -4.94
CA GLU A 63 -21.71 -11.03 -4.18
C GLU A 63 -22.80 -10.19 -3.50
N CYS A 64 -23.95 -9.99 -4.16
CA CYS A 64 -25.02 -9.12 -3.65
C CYS A 64 -26.43 -9.74 -3.67
N GLY A 65 -26.61 -10.94 -4.22
CA GLY A 65 -27.91 -11.62 -4.29
C GLY A 65 -28.83 -11.19 -5.44
N THR A 66 -28.52 -10.13 -6.19
CA THR A 66 -29.35 -9.63 -7.30
C THR A 66 -29.51 -10.66 -8.42
N SER A 67 -30.72 -10.74 -9.00
CA SER A 67 -31.02 -11.69 -10.07
C SER A 67 -30.21 -11.40 -11.33
N ARG A 68 -29.57 -12.43 -11.89
CA ARG A 68 -28.74 -12.32 -13.08
C ARG A 68 -29.56 -11.95 -14.33
N ALA A 69 -29.41 -10.72 -14.80
CA ALA A 69 -29.92 -10.25 -16.09
C ALA A 69 -28.90 -10.41 -17.25
N GLY A 70 -27.60 -10.45 -16.94
CA GLY A 70 -26.53 -10.43 -17.95
C GLY A 70 -25.21 -11.12 -17.54
N ARG A 71 -24.11 -10.72 -18.19
CA ARG A 71 -22.74 -11.19 -17.86
C ARG A 71 -22.14 -10.50 -16.65
N PHE A 72 -22.50 -9.24 -16.45
CA PHE A 72 -22.11 -8.46 -15.29
C PHE A 72 -23.33 -8.27 -14.40
N CYS A 73 -23.15 -8.25 -13.08
CA CYS A 73 -24.20 -7.82 -12.17
C CYS A 73 -24.38 -6.31 -12.32
N GLU A 74 -25.62 -5.88 -12.57
CA GLU A 74 -25.95 -4.45 -12.74
C GLU A 74 -25.83 -3.65 -11.44
N GLU A 75 -25.86 -4.34 -10.29
CA GLU A 75 -25.77 -3.71 -8.97
C GLU A 75 -24.31 -3.58 -8.49
N CYS A 76 -23.56 -4.68 -8.45
CA CYS A 76 -22.22 -4.71 -7.84
C CYS A 76 -21.07 -4.83 -8.86
N GLY A 77 -21.36 -4.95 -10.16
CA GLY A 77 -20.34 -5.08 -11.20
C GLY A 77 -19.65 -6.45 -11.28
N PHE A 78 -20.12 -7.47 -10.54
CA PHE A 78 -19.56 -8.83 -10.58
C PHE A 78 -19.60 -9.44 -11.98
N ASP A 79 -18.45 -9.86 -12.53
CA ASP A 79 -18.39 -10.61 -13.81
C ASP A 79 -18.61 -12.11 -13.55
N PHE A 80 -19.76 -12.62 -14.00
CA PHE A 80 -20.12 -14.03 -13.87
C PHE A 80 -19.25 -14.98 -14.72
N ALA A 81 -18.56 -14.47 -15.75
CA ALA A 81 -17.69 -15.27 -16.60
C ALA A 81 -16.31 -15.49 -15.98
N SER A 82 -15.75 -14.47 -15.31
CA SER A 82 -14.43 -14.54 -14.66
C SER A 82 -14.49 -14.79 -13.16
N ARG A 83 -15.70 -14.77 -12.55
CA ARG A 83 -15.91 -14.87 -11.09
C ARG A 83 -15.11 -13.84 -10.30
N SER A 84 -14.99 -12.63 -10.83
CA SER A 84 -14.24 -11.54 -10.22
C SER A 84 -15.10 -10.28 -10.13
N GLY A 85 -15.14 -9.66 -8.95
CA GLY A 85 -15.84 -8.40 -8.70
C GLY A 85 -14.96 -7.21 -9.04
N SER A 86 -15.43 -6.30 -9.90
CA SER A 86 -14.82 -4.98 -10.05
C SER A 86 -15.35 -4.07 -8.95
N LEU A 87 -14.45 -3.58 -8.10
CA LEU A 87 -14.75 -2.71 -6.98
C LEU A 87 -15.49 -1.41 -7.39
N GLN A 88 -16.46 -1.06 -6.55
CA GLN A 88 -17.11 0.24 -6.33
C GLN A 88 -18.26 0.70 -7.25
N ARG A 89 -19.49 0.54 -6.75
CA ARG A 89 -20.31 1.66 -6.24
C ARG A 89 -21.43 1.12 -5.35
N GLY A 90 -21.68 1.77 -4.22
CA GLY A 90 -22.41 1.18 -3.10
C GLY A 90 -23.92 1.37 -3.08
N HIS A 91 -24.58 0.68 -2.16
CA HIS A 91 -25.44 1.24 -1.11
C HIS A 91 -25.78 0.16 -0.06
N SER A 92 -25.73 0.58 1.20
CA SER A 92 -26.58 0.21 2.33
C SER A 92 -27.29 -1.16 2.30
N GLY A 93 -26.78 -2.10 3.10
CA GLY A 93 -27.50 -3.34 3.42
C GLY A 93 -27.04 -3.90 4.76
N ALA A 94 -27.88 -3.73 5.78
CA ALA A 94 -27.71 -4.31 7.11
C ALA A 94 -27.61 -5.84 7.02
N GLY A 95 -26.47 -6.37 7.42
CA GLY A 95 -26.21 -7.80 7.52
C GLY A 95 -25.08 -8.03 8.50
N GLY A 96 -25.42 -8.08 9.79
CA GLY A 96 -24.46 -8.32 10.88
C GLY A 96 -23.88 -9.73 10.81
N ALA A 97 -22.75 -9.88 10.12
CA ALA A 97 -21.70 -10.76 10.60
C ALA A 97 -20.98 -10.01 11.74
N PRO A 98 -20.44 -10.69 12.77
CA PRO A 98 -19.72 -10.00 13.83
C PRO A 98 -18.51 -9.32 13.19
N ALA A 99 -18.61 -8.00 13.00
CA ALA A 99 -17.50 -7.18 12.61
C ALA A 99 -16.47 -7.36 13.72
N GLY A 100 -15.32 -7.97 13.37
CA GLY A 100 -14.16 -7.90 14.24
C GLY A 100 -13.90 -6.45 14.64
N PRO A 101 -13.21 -6.21 15.75
CA PRO A 101 -13.00 -4.87 16.26
C PRO A 101 -12.46 -3.96 15.15
N HIS A 102 -13.20 -2.90 14.85
CA HIS A 102 -12.85 -1.97 13.79
C HIS A 102 -11.94 -0.90 14.39
N TRP A 103 -10.76 -0.73 13.80
CA TRP A 103 -9.82 0.27 14.28
C TRP A 103 -9.90 1.55 13.48
N ARG A 104 -9.62 2.66 14.16
CA ARG A 104 -9.57 3.99 13.58
C ARG A 104 -8.37 4.74 14.12
N ALA A 105 -7.66 5.41 13.23
CA ALA A 105 -6.66 6.41 13.56
C ALA A 105 -7.31 7.80 13.60
N ILE A 106 -7.18 8.47 14.72
CA ILE A 106 -7.45 9.90 14.88
C ILE A 106 -6.15 10.65 14.68
N VAL A 107 -6.08 11.49 13.66
CA VAL A 107 -4.92 12.35 13.40
C VAL A 107 -5.25 13.76 13.86
N ALA A 108 -4.37 14.36 14.66
CA ALA A 108 -4.49 15.73 15.13
C ALA A 108 -3.11 16.39 15.26
N ALA A 109 -3.10 17.72 15.40
CA ALA A 109 -1.94 18.47 15.86
C ALA A 109 -2.03 18.66 17.38
N ASP A 110 -0.99 18.27 18.12
CA ASP A 110 -0.94 18.35 19.58
C ASP A 110 -0.06 19.54 20.01
N PRO A 111 -0.65 20.63 20.56
CA PRO A 111 0.12 21.80 20.97
C PRO A 111 1.07 21.52 22.14
N ALA A 112 0.75 20.54 23.02
CA ALA A 112 1.62 20.20 24.13
C ALA A 112 2.87 19.44 23.64
N TYR A 113 2.70 18.53 22.69
CA TYR A 113 3.82 17.84 22.05
C TYR A 113 4.72 18.82 21.27
N TYR A 114 4.12 19.74 20.50
CA TYR A 114 4.89 20.78 19.81
C TYR A 114 5.69 21.64 20.78
N GLN A 115 5.07 22.11 21.86
CA GLN A 115 5.76 22.93 22.86
C GLN A 115 6.90 22.16 23.53
N TYR A 116 6.67 20.88 23.87
CA TYR A 116 7.72 20.01 24.40
C TYR A 116 8.92 19.89 23.45
N MET A 117 8.68 19.68 22.15
CA MET A 117 9.76 19.59 21.15
C MET A 117 10.57 20.88 21.06
N VAL A 118 9.92 22.05 21.20
CA VAL A 118 10.58 23.36 21.25
C VAL A 118 11.40 23.51 22.52
N ASP A 119 10.83 23.19 23.68
CA ASP A 119 11.48 23.34 24.99
C ASP A 119 12.71 22.43 25.14
N GLN A 120 12.69 21.25 24.50
CA GLN A 120 13.83 20.33 24.44
C GLN A 120 14.88 20.73 23.37
N GLY A 121 14.65 21.80 22.60
CA GLY A 121 15.53 22.22 21.52
C GLY A 121 15.58 21.26 20.34
N MET A 122 14.63 20.33 20.24
CA MET A 122 14.49 19.37 19.13
C MET A 122 13.78 19.99 17.92
N LEU A 123 13.09 21.11 18.11
CA LEU A 123 12.37 21.83 17.06
C LEU A 123 12.66 23.34 17.09
N ASP A 124 13.04 23.89 15.94
CA ASP A 124 13.19 25.33 15.74
C ASP A 124 11.85 25.96 15.33
N SER A 125 11.19 26.61 16.30
CA SER A 125 9.88 27.25 16.14
C SER A 125 9.88 28.44 15.17
N THR A 126 11.06 29.00 14.85
CA THR A 126 11.19 30.06 13.84
C THR A 126 11.11 29.52 12.41
N ARG A 127 11.41 28.23 12.21
CA ARG A 127 11.35 27.56 10.91
C ARG A 127 10.10 26.74 10.72
N ILE A 128 9.61 26.13 11.79
CA ILE A 128 8.45 25.24 11.77
C ILE A 128 7.46 25.76 12.80
N SER A 129 6.46 26.51 12.36
CA SER A 129 5.42 27.08 13.22
C SER A 129 4.24 26.13 13.39
N PHE A 130 3.63 26.11 14.59
CA PHE A 130 2.44 25.31 14.84
C PHE A 130 1.27 25.73 13.91
N PRO A 131 0.55 24.77 13.30
CA PRO A 131 -0.51 25.08 12.36
C PRO A 131 -1.75 25.66 13.04
N ALA A 132 -2.19 26.83 12.60
CA ALA A 132 -3.45 27.44 13.04
C ALA A 132 -4.66 26.68 12.48
N GLY A 133 -5.64 26.35 13.33
CA GLY A 133 -6.93 25.79 12.88
C GLY A 133 -6.89 24.33 12.40
N SER A 134 -5.94 23.52 12.87
CA SER A 134 -5.84 22.11 12.50
C SER A 134 -7.07 21.31 12.94
N ALA A 135 -7.84 20.82 11.96
CA ALA A 135 -8.97 19.93 12.22
C ALA A 135 -8.49 18.49 12.45
N GLN A 136 -9.11 17.81 13.41
CA GLN A 136 -8.91 16.39 13.63
C GLN A 136 -9.45 15.59 12.44
N ARG A 137 -8.65 14.65 11.93
CA ARG A 137 -9.05 13.73 10.86
C ARG A 137 -9.23 12.31 11.42
N ARG A 138 -10.28 11.62 10.99
CA ARG A 138 -10.58 10.24 11.36
C ARG A 138 -10.37 9.33 10.16
N VAL A 139 -9.48 8.35 10.27
CA VAL A 139 -9.14 7.41 9.19
C VAL A 139 -9.41 5.99 9.69
N ALA A 140 -10.19 5.21 8.96
CA ALA A 140 -10.37 3.79 9.27
C ALA A 140 -9.08 3.03 8.95
N LEU A 141 -8.66 2.12 9.84
CA LEU A 141 -7.55 1.22 9.53
C LEU A 141 -8.11 0.01 8.80
N THR A 142 -7.71 -0.15 7.54
CA THR A 142 -8.20 -1.20 6.64
C THR A 142 -7.06 -1.86 5.89
N GLY A 143 -7.21 -3.14 5.55
CA GLY A 143 -6.18 -3.92 4.86
C GLY A 143 -5.10 -4.45 5.81
N ASP A 144 -4.02 -4.99 5.24
CA ASP A 144 -2.96 -5.65 6.01
C ASP A 144 -1.86 -4.68 6.47
N ARG A 145 -1.70 -3.55 5.77
CA ARG A 145 -0.70 -2.52 6.07
C ARG A 145 -1.27 -1.14 5.77
N VAL A 146 -0.91 -0.16 6.61
CA VAL A 146 -1.25 1.25 6.44
C VAL A 146 0.02 2.06 6.63
N HIS A 147 0.47 2.75 5.57
CA HIS A 147 1.62 3.64 5.61
C HIS A 147 1.20 5.01 6.11
N ILE A 148 2.06 5.57 6.94
CA ILE A 148 1.94 6.91 7.52
C ILE A 148 3.12 7.72 7.01
N GLY A 149 2.85 8.88 6.42
CA GLY A 149 3.91 9.76 5.97
C GLY A 149 3.43 10.84 5.03
N ARG A 150 4.35 11.39 4.24
CA ARG A 150 4.06 12.40 3.22
C ARG A 150 4.09 11.80 1.82
N ARG A 151 3.12 12.17 0.98
CA ARG A 151 3.15 11.85 -0.45
C ARG A 151 4.48 12.25 -1.12
N SER A 152 4.92 11.47 -2.10
CA SER A 152 6.10 11.73 -2.91
C SER A 152 5.76 11.58 -4.39
N ALA A 153 5.56 12.70 -5.09
CA ALA A 153 5.21 12.67 -6.52
C ALA A 153 6.32 12.04 -7.37
N SER A 154 7.59 12.35 -7.06
CA SER A 154 8.75 11.82 -7.78
C SER A 154 8.92 10.30 -7.64
N ARG A 155 8.47 9.73 -6.51
CA ARG A 155 8.51 8.28 -6.27
C ARG A 155 7.18 7.59 -6.56
N GLY A 156 6.15 8.32 -7.00
CA GLY A 156 4.81 7.78 -7.22
C GLY A 156 4.18 7.18 -5.95
N PHE A 157 4.58 7.66 -4.77
CA PHE A 157 4.16 7.08 -3.49
C PHE A 157 3.11 7.97 -2.81
N VAL A 158 1.98 7.38 -2.43
CA VAL A 158 0.92 8.03 -1.65
C VAL A 158 0.61 7.13 -0.45
N PRO A 159 0.91 7.57 0.78
CA PRO A 159 0.57 6.79 1.97
C PRO A 159 -0.93 6.84 2.24
N GLU A 160 -1.45 5.76 2.83
CA GLU A 160 -2.86 5.64 3.21
C GLU A 160 -3.25 6.71 4.24
N ILE A 161 -2.35 7.03 5.17
CA ILE A 161 -2.45 8.21 6.05
C ILE A 161 -1.44 9.25 5.56
N ASP A 162 -1.89 10.10 4.63
CA ASP A 162 -1.09 11.23 4.11
C ASP A 162 -1.15 12.43 5.05
N LEU A 163 0.02 12.81 5.55
CA LEU A 163 0.27 13.90 6.49
C LEU A 163 1.07 15.05 5.85
N GLY A 164 1.32 14.98 4.53
CA GLY A 164 2.10 15.97 3.79
C GLY A 164 1.29 16.96 2.94
N GLY A 165 -0.04 16.96 3.05
CA GLY A 165 -0.91 17.88 2.32
C GLY A 165 -0.77 19.35 2.77
N PRO A 166 -1.61 20.26 2.27
CA PRO A 166 -1.67 21.64 2.74
C PRO A 166 -1.87 21.70 4.27
N GLY A 167 -1.03 22.44 4.98
CA GLY A 167 -1.02 22.48 6.45
C GLY A 167 -0.49 21.21 7.12
N GLY A 168 0.11 20.30 6.34
CA GLY A 168 0.75 19.09 6.83
C GLY A 168 2.06 19.36 7.56
N ASP A 169 2.51 18.36 8.30
CA ASP A 169 3.69 18.46 9.16
C ASP A 169 4.98 18.31 8.33
N PRO A 170 5.82 19.36 8.23
CA PRO A 170 6.99 19.34 7.37
C PRO A 170 8.08 18.39 7.89
N ALA A 171 8.06 18.05 9.18
CA ALA A 171 9.04 17.18 9.83
C ALA A 171 8.69 15.68 9.66
N ILE A 172 7.62 15.34 8.95
CA ILE A 172 7.29 13.94 8.66
C ILE A 172 8.13 13.41 7.49
N SER A 173 8.43 12.11 7.47
CA SER A 173 9.16 11.46 6.37
C SER A 173 8.18 10.99 5.29
N HIS A 174 8.66 10.68 4.08
CA HIS A 174 7.77 10.15 3.05
C HIS A 174 7.10 8.84 3.47
N VAL A 175 7.90 7.92 4.01
CA VAL A 175 7.43 6.77 4.78
C VAL A 175 7.99 6.98 6.18
N HIS A 176 7.14 7.33 7.13
CA HIS A 176 7.57 7.67 8.50
C HIS A 176 7.25 6.54 9.46
N ALA A 177 6.07 5.94 9.35
CA ALA A 177 5.73 4.75 10.09
C ALA A 177 4.78 3.86 9.27
N VAL A 178 4.68 2.59 9.66
CA VAL A 178 3.79 1.61 9.03
C VAL A 178 3.04 0.88 10.13
N LEU A 179 1.72 0.86 10.03
CA LEU A 179 0.86 0.01 10.83
C LEU A 179 0.68 -1.32 10.10
N ILE A 180 0.81 -2.43 10.81
CA ILE A 180 0.67 -3.79 10.27
C ILE A 180 -0.45 -4.50 11.04
N ALA A 181 -1.42 -5.03 10.30
CA ALA A 181 -2.49 -5.84 10.87
C ALA A 181 -1.92 -7.16 11.40
N LYS A 182 -2.35 -7.54 12.60
CA LYS A 182 -1.97 -8.80 13.25
C LYS A 182 -3.18 -9.74 13.31
N PRO A 183 -2.93 -11.07 13.39
CA PRO A 183 -4.00 -12.03 13.67
C PRO A 183 -4.81 -11.63 14.91
N GLY A 184 -6.13 -11.83 14.85
CA GLY A 184 -7.05 -11.43 15.93
C GLY A 184 -7.47 -9.95 15.89
N GLY A 185 -7.10 -9.21 14.83
CA GLY A 185 -7.54 -7.82 14.62
C GLY A 185 -6.80 -6.80 15.48
N ALA A 186 -5.61 -7.13 15.96
CA ALA A 186 -4.69 -6.17 16.58
C ALA A 186 -3.83 -5.48 15.51
N TRP A 187 -3.13 -4.41 15.90
CA TRP A 187 -2.18 -3.69 15.04
C TRP A 187 -0.82 -3.59 15.71
N ALA A 188 0.23 -3.51 14.90
CA ALA A 188 1.59 -3.20 15.35
C ALA A 188 2.14 -2.01 14.57
N LEU A 189 3.00 -1.22 15.19
CA LEU A 189 3.73 -0.11 14.59
C LEU A 189 5.14 -0.53 14.23
N ILE A 190 5.62 -0.10 13.07
CA ILE A 190 7.03 -0.12 12.69
C ILE A 190 7.44 1.27 12.22
N ASP A 191 8.55 1.78 12.72
CA ASP A 191 9.27 2.91 12.12
C ASP A 191 10.38 2.35 11.20
N PRO A 192 10.33 2.52 9.87
CA PRO A 192 11.34 1.99 8.95
C PRO A 192 12.66 2.79 8.91
N GLY A 193 12.86 3.75 9.82
CA GLY A 193 14.02 4.65 9.84
C GLY A 193 13.66 6.07 9.41
N SER A 194 12.58 6.60 10.00
CA SER A 194 12.17 7.98 9.85
C SER A 194 13.26 8.94 10.35
N THR A 195 13.26 10.17 9.83
CA THR A 195 14.32 11.15 10.14
C THR A 195 14.24 11.69 11.56
N ASN A 196 13.03 11.87 12.07
CA ASN A 196 12.78 12.47 13.39
C ASN A 196 12.33 11.47 14.45
N GLY A 197 12.24 10.18 14.08
CA GLY A 197 11.79 9.11 14.96
C GLY A 197 10.29 9.12 15.19
N THR A 198 9.83 8.02 15.79
CA THR A 198 8.43 7.81 16.20
C THR A 198 8.40 7.46 17.68
N THR A 199 7.62 8.17 18.49
CA THR A 199 7.43 7.85 19.91
C THR A 199 5.99 7.41 20.18
N ILE A 200 5.77 6.66 21.26
CA ILE A 200 4.44 6.16 21.65
C ILE A 200 4.15 6.61 23.08
N ASN A 201 2.93 7.06 23.34
CA ASN A 201 2.43 7.42 24.67
C ASN A 201 3.31 8.44 25.41
N GLY A 202 3.99 9.32 24.67
CA GLY A 202 4.85 10.37 25.22
C GLY A 202 6.18 9.87 25.76
N THR A 203 6.66 8.70 25.34
CA THR A 203 8.03 8.27 25.65
C THR A 203 9.05 9.26 25.09
N VAL A 204 10.12 9.51 25.86
CA VAL A 204 11.23 10.36 25.42
C VAL A 204 12.02 9.67 24.32
N ASP A 205 12.28 8.38 24.48
CA ASP A 205 13.00 7.60 23.50
C ASP A 205 12.08 7.15 22.36
N PRO A 206 12.48 7.36 21.09
CA PRO A 206 11.77 6.82 19.95
C PRO A 206 11.87 5.30 19.91
N ILE A 207 10.88 4.66 19.28
CA ILE A 207 10.93 3.22 19.04
C ILE A 207 12.13 2.88 18.16
N ALA A 208 12.71 1.70 18.38
CA ALA A 208 13.85 1.25 17.57
C ALA A 208 13.42 1.05 16.11
N PRO A 209 14.23 1.49 15.12
CA PRO A 209 13.92 1.28 13.71
C PRO A 209 13.74 -0.19 13.37
N ASN A 210 12.75 -0.48 12.52
CA ASN A 210 12.40 -1.82 12.03
C ASN A 210 12.00 -2.83 13.12
N VAL A 211 11.67 -2.37 14.32
CA VAL A 211 11.12 -3.20 15.40
C VAL A 211 9.60 -3.04 15.46
N GLU A 212 8.89 -4.18 15.50
CA GLU A 212 7.44 -4.19 15.68
C GLU A 212 7.07 -3.87 17.14
N VAL A 213 6.25 -2.84 17.33
CA VAL A 213 5.68 -2.48 18.63
C VAL A 213 4.17 -2.75 18.60
N PRO A 214 3.66 -3.69 19.40
CA PRO A 214 2.22 -3.95 19.50
C PRO A 214 1.45 -2.71 19.98
N LEU A 215 0.29 -2.45 19.37
CA LEU A 215 -0.56 -1.32 19.70
C LEU A 215 -1.85 -1.76 20.40
N HIS A 216 -2.31 -0.89 21.28
CA HIS A 216 -3.52 -1.05 22.08
C HIS A 216 -4.51 0.08 21.79
N ASP A 217 -5.74 -0.11 22.26
CA ASP A 217 -6.73 0.96 22.19
C ASP A 217 -6.24 2.20 22.95
N SER A 218 -6.53 3.38 22.41
CA SER A 218 -6.15 4.68 22.96
C SER A 218 -4.65 4.99 22.96
N ASP A 219 -3.79 4.13 22.40
CA ASP A 219 -2.37 4.44 22.21
C ASP A 219 -2.20 5.69 21.33
N ARG A 220 -1.22 6.51 21.69
CA ARG A 220 -0.88 7.76 21.00
C ARG A 220 0.48 7.61 20.33
N ILE A 221 0.51 7.76 19.03
CA ILE A 221 1.73 7.72 18.23
C ILE A 221 2.09 9.16 17.86
N TYR A 222 3.29 9.59 18.22
CA TYR A 222 3.80 10.92 17.91
C TYR A 222 4.84 10.83 16.80
N VAL A 223 4.67 11.68 15.79
CA VAL A 223 5.51 11.76 14.59
C VAL A 223 5.67 13.21 14.16
N GLY A 224 6.79 13.54 13.54
CA GLY A 224 7.05 14.89 13.03
C GLY A 224 7.20 15.94 14.13
N ALA A 225 6.73 17.16 13.86
CA ALA A 225 6.91 18.31 14.74
C ALA A 225 5.73 18.51 15.70
N TRP A 226 4.52 18.07 15.33
CA TRP A 226 3.32 18.30 16.12
C TRP A 226 2.27 17.20 15.99
N THR A 227 2.48 16.20 15.15
CA THR A 227 1.41 15.27 14.79
C THR A 227 1.27 14.17 15.82
N VAL A 228 0.03 13.97 16.28
CA VAL A 228 -0.38 12.83 17.10
C VAL A 228 -1.39 11.98 16.33
N ILE A 229 -1.24 10.66 16.43
CA ILE A 229 -2.17 9.67 15.90
C ILE A 229 -2.67 8.82 17.07
N ILE A 230 -3.95 8.98 17.43
CA ILE A 230 -4.59 8.24 18.51
C ILE A 230 -5.33 7.05 17.92
N LEU A 231 -5.03 5.84 18.37
CA LEU A 231 -5.75 4.66 17.94
C LEU A 231 -7.03 4.46 18.75
N GLN A 232 -8.10 4.09 18.07
CA GLN A 232 -9.38 3.72 18.69
C GLN A 232 -9.85 2.39 18.15
N LYS A 233 -10.17 1.48 19.05
CA LYS A 233 -10.80 0.20 18.80
C LYS A 233 -12.30 0.34 19.09
N GLY A 234 -13.13 0.09 18.09
CA GLY A 234 -14.59 0.10 18.23
C GLY A 234 -15.20 -1.25 18.50
#